data_AF-A0A7L3X1N4-F1
#
_entry.id   AF-A0A7L3X1N4-F1
#
_cell.length_a   1.000
_cell.length_b   1.000
_cell.length_c   1.000
_cell.angle_alpha   90.00
_cell.angle_beta   90.00
_cell.angle_gamma   90.00
#
_symmetry.space_group_name_H-M   'P 1'
#
loop_
_entity.id
_entity.type
_entity.pdbx_description
1 polymer ?
#
loop_
_entity_poly.entity_id
_entity_poly.type
_entity_poly.pdbx_seq_one_letter_code
_entity_poly.pdbx_strand_id
1 'polypeptide(L)'
;GEKLCVEPALIAGIISRESHAGTILQNGWGDNGNAFGLMQIDKRYHKIMGAWNSETNVAQGTNILISMIKVIQKKFPNWTKEQHLKGGIAAYNTGSGRVRSYDGVDSSTTHRDYSNDVSARAQYYKKHGY
;
A
#
# COMPACT_ATOMS: atom_id res chain seq x y z
N GLY A 1 1.24 7.89 10.28
CA GLY A 1 2.57 7.29 10.10
C GLY A 1 3.20 6.96 11.43
N GLU A 2 3.55 7.99 12.21
CA GLU A 2 4.32 7.89 13.46
C GLU A 2 3.82 6.82 14.43
N LYS A 3 2.50 6.80 14.72
CA LYS A 3 1.89 5.81 15.64
C LYS A 3 2.15 4.34 15.26
N LEU A 4 2.47 4.06 13.99
CA LEU A 4 2.69 2.72 13.45
C LEU A 4 4.13 2.49 12.98
N CYS A 5 5.05 3.44 13.25
CA CYS A 5 6.44 3.41 12.78
C CYS A 5 6.57 3.23 11.25
N VAL A 6 5.67 3.84 10.48
CA VAL A 6 5.70 3.88 9.01
C VAL A 6 5.89 5.33 8.55
N GLU A 7 6.81 5.55 7.61
CA GLU A 7 7.06 6.88 7.03
C GLU A 7 5.74 7.48 6.48
N PRO A 8 5.31 8.67 6.93
CA PRO A 8 4.08 9.29 6.41
C PRO A 8 4.10 9.48 4.89
N ALA A 9 5.26 9.82 4.32
CA ALA A 9 5.47 9.89 2.87
C ALA A 9 5.11 8.60 2.12
N LEU A 10 5.34 7.42 2.70
CA LEU A 10 4.94 6.15 2.08
C LEU A 10 3.42 5.98 2.06
N ILE A 11 2.75 6.34 3.16
CA ILE A 11 1.29 6.31 3.23
C ILE A 11 0.69 7.28 2.20
N ALA A 12 1.26 8.48 2.07
CA ALA A 12 0.87 9.45 1.04
C ALA A 12 1.08 8.91 -0.39
N GLY A 13 2.21 8.22 -0.64
CA GLY A 13 2.49 7.55 -1.91
C GLY A 13 1.44 6.50 -2.29
N ILE A 14 1.02 5.66 -1.33
CA ILE A 14 -0.03 4.67 -1.52
C ILE A 14 -1.38 5.35 -1.77
N ILE A 15 -1.78 6.32 -0.95
CA ILE A 15 -3.05 7.06 -1.13
C ILE A 15 -3.12 7.72 -2.51
N SER A 16 -2.00 8.30 -2.96
CA SER A 16 -1.88 8.90 -4.28
C SER A 16 -2.10 7.89 -5.40
N ARG A 17 -1.49 6.70 -5.29
CA ARG A 17 -1.63 5.62 -6.27
C ARG A 17 -3.03 4.99 -6.26
N GLU A 18 -3.60 4.77 -5.09
CA GLU A 18 -4.86 4.05 -4.91
C GLU A 18 -6.08 4.90 -5.27
N SER A 19 -6.09 6.17 -4.91
CA SER A 19 -7.31 6.98 -4.96
C SER A 19 -7.12 8.40 -5.46
N HIS A 20 -5.91 8.78 -5.88
CA HIS A 20 -5.57 10.19 -6.15
C HIS A 20 -6.01 11.10 -4.99
N ALA A 21 -5.74 10.67 -3.76
CA ALA A 21 -6.20 11.35 -2.54
C ALA A 21 -7.73 11.52 -2.46
N GLY A 22 -8.48 10.56 -3.02
CA GLY A 22 -9.94 10.51 -2.99
C GLY A 22 -10.65 11.09 -4.20
N THR A 23 -9.95 11.76 -5.12
CA THR A 23 -10.61 12.48 -6.23
C THR A 23 -11.31 11.57 -7.24
N ILE A 24 -10.93 10.29 -7.29
CA ILE A 24 -11.54 9.29 -8.19
C ILE A 24 -12.58 8.41 -7.50
N LEU A 25 -12.84 8.63 -6.20
CA LEU A 25 -13.74 7.77 -5.41
C LEU A 25 -15.19 8.26 -5.46
N GLN A 26 -16.14 7.32 -5.39
CA GLN A 26 -17.56 7.61 -5.21
C GLN A 26 -17.99 7.22 -3.80
N ASN A 27 -18.23 8.21 -2.93
CA ASN A 27 -18.52 7.99 -1.50
C ASN A 27 -17.50 7.07 -0.81
N GLY A 28 -16.23 7.18 -1.19
CA GLY A 28 -15.14 6.37 -0.66
C GLY A 28 -14.92 5.03 -1.36
N TRP A 29 -15.78 4.63 -2.29
CA TRP A 29 -15.67 3.37 -3.02
C TRP A 29 -14.94 3.53 -4.36
N GLY A 30 -14.09 2.55 -4.67
CA GLY A 30 -13.46 2.32 -5.97
C GLY A 30 -13.48 0.83 -6.33
N ASP A 31 -12.73 0.43 -7.36
CA ASP A 31 -12.68 -0.95 -7.89
C ASP A 31 -14.07 -1.62 -8.04
N ASN A 32 -14.99 -0.98 -8.76
CA ASN A 32 -16.37 -1.45 -8.93
C ASN A 32 -17.10 -1.74 -7.60
N GLY A 33 -16.77 -0.96 -6.55
CA GLY A 33 -17.36 -1.09 -5.22
C GLY A 33 -16.72 -2.15 -4.33
N ASN A 34 -15.55 -2.69 -4.68
CA ASN A 34 -14.83 -3.66 -3.85
C ASN A 34 -13.82 -3.03 -2.90
N ALA A 35 -13.22 -1.91 -3.28
CA ALA A 35 -12.20 -1.24 -2.50
C ALA A 35 -12.74 0.03 -1.84
N PHE A 36 -12.34 0.28 -0.59
CA PHE A 36 -12.87 1.37 0.22
C PHE A 36 -11.78 2.23 0.87
N GLY A 37 -12.01 3.54 0.87
CA GLY A 37 -11.21 4.53 1.57
C GLY A 37 -9.99 5.01 0.81
N LEU A 38 -9.26 5.95 1.40
CA LEU A 38 -8.11 6.60 0.75
C LEU A 38 -7.01 5.60 0.34
N MET A 39 -6.86 4.51 1.08
CA MET A 39 -5.93 3.42 0.78
C MET A 39 -6.57 2.21 0.09
N GLN A 40 -7.84 2.31 -0.33
CA GLN A 40 -8.55 1.30 -1.13
C GLN A 40 -8.49 -0.14 -0.56
N ILE A 41 -8.89 -0.29 0.70
CA ILE A 41 -8.94 -1.59 1.37
C ILE A 41 -10.03 -2.47 0.72
N ASP A 42 -9.66 -3.66 0.27
CA ASP A 42 -10.57 -4.60 -0.38
C ASP A 42 -11.50 -5.30 0.64
N LYS A 43 -12.81 -5.06 0.50
CA LYS A 43 -13.86 -5.60 1.37
C LYS A 43 -14.01 -7.13 1.29
N ARG A 44 -13.50 -7.74 0.21
CA ARG A 44 -13.55 -9.21 0.01
C ARG A 44 -12.61 -9.93 0.98
N TYR A 45 -11.57 -9.24 1.46
CA TYR A 45 -10.55 -9.80 2.35
C TYR A 45 -10.56 -9.19 3.75
N HIS A 46 -11.17 -8.01 3.92
CA HIS A 46 -11.15 -7.27 5.18
C HIS A 46 -12.53 -6.69 5.53
N LYS A 47 -12.88 -6.75 6.83
CA LYS A 47 -13.97 -5.94 7.38
C LYS A 47 -13.53 -4.48 7.43
N ILE A 48 -14.22 -3.61 6.70
CA ILE A 48 -13.90 -2.18 6.62
C ILE A 48 -14.17 -1.46 7.95
N MET A 49 -13.26 -0.56 8.34
CA MET A 49 -13.35 0.24 9.57
C MET A 49 -13.28 1.74 9.25
N GLY A 50 -14.08 2.52 9.99
CA GLY A 50 -14.10 3.99 9.91
C GLY A 50 -14.74 4.55 8.65
N ALA A 51 -14.85 5.88 8.58
CA ALA A 51 -15.21 6.58 7.36
C ALA A 51 -14.06 6.54 6.33
N TRP A 52 -14.37 6.67 5.06
CA TRP A 52 -13.44 6.47 3.94
C TRP A 52 -12.17 7.36 3.99
N ASN A 53 -12.27 8.52 4.62
CA ASN A 53 -11.19 9.50 4.80
C ASN A 53 -10.77 9.67 6.29
N SER A 54 -11.19 8.76 7.17
CA SER A 54 -10.88 8.84 8.60
C SER A 54 -9.49 8.31 8.94
N GLU A 55 -8.95 8.77 10.06
CA GLU A 55 -7.72 8.22 10.64
C GLU A 55 -7.84 6.70 10.85
N THR A 56 -8.99 6.21 11.32
CA THR A 56 -9.26 4.79 11.51
C THR A 56 -9.07 3.98 10.22
N ASN A 57 -9.56 4.49 9.10
CA ASN A 57 -9.43 3.81 7.80
C ASN A 57 -7.98 3.82 7.30
N VAL A 58 -7.29 4.95 7.41
CA VAL A 58 -5.86 5.05 7.03
C VAL A 58 -4.99 4.16 7.93
N ALA A 59 -5.27 4.10 9.23
CA ALA A 59 -4.59 3.20 10.16
C ALA A 59 -4.84 1.73 9.82
N GLN A 60 -6.06 1.37 9.42
CA GLN A 60 -6.37 0.02 8.95
C GLN A 60 -5.54 -0.34 7.71
N GLY A 61 -5.53 0.52 6.69
CA GLY A 61 -4.75 0.29 5.46
C GLY A 61 -3.25 0.17 5.75
N THR A 62 -2.73 1.02 6.62
CA THR A 62 -1.33 0.97 7.06
C THR A 62 -0.99 -0.33 7.81
N ASN A 63 -1.88 -0.84 8.66
CA ASN A 63 -1.67 -2.12 9.34
C ASN A 63 -1.67 -3.31 8.37
N ILE A 64 -2.49 -3.27 7.32
CA ILE A 64 -2.46 -4.28 6.25
C ILE A 64 -1.12 -4.23 5.52
N LEU A 65 -0.61 -3.05 5.18
CA LEU A 65 0.74 -2.89 4.60
C LEU A 65 1.83 -3.48 5.50
N ILE A 66 1.81 -3.17 6.80
CA ILE A 66 2.76 -3.74 7.78
C ILE A 66 2.69 -5.27 7.80
N SER A 67 1.48 -5.83 7.76
CA SER A 67 1.28 -7.28 7.65
C SER A 67 1.91 -7.84 6.38
N MET A 68 1.72 -7.20 5.22
CA MET A 68 2.34 -7.61 3.96
C MET A 68 3.87 -7.55 4.01
N ILE A 69 4.45 -6.50 4.60
CA ILE A 69 5.90 -6.39 4.80
C ILE A 69 6.41 -7.56 5.65
N LYS A 70 5.75 -7.88 6.77
CA LYS A 70 6.13 -9.01 7.63
C LYS A 70 6.05 -10.36 6.90
N VAL A 71 5.03 -10.56 6.07
CA VAL A 71 4.91 -11.77 5.25
C VAL A 71 6.06 -11.87 4.26
N ILE A 72 6.43 -10.76 3.60
CA ILE A 72 7.55 -10.72 2.66
C ILE A 72 8.89 -10.94 3.36
N GLN A 73 9.10 -10.36 4.54
CA GLN A 73 10.28 -10.61 5.39
C GLN A 73 10.47 -12.09 5.68
N LYS A 74 9.39 -12.77 6.09
CA LYS A 74 9.42 -14.22 6.34
C LYS A 74 9.65 -15.02 5.05
N LYS A 75 9.05 -14.59 3.93
CA LYS A 75 9.14 -15.29 2.65
C LYS A 75 10.54 -15.20 2.03
N PHE A 76 11.22 -14.07 2.20
CA PHE A 76 12.54 -13.79 1.61
C PHE A 76 13.52 -13.29 2.69
N PRO A 77 13.99 -14.17 3.60
CA PRO A 77 14.78 -13.74 4.76
C PRO A 77 16.12 -13.09 4.40
N ASN A 78 16.65 -13.37 3.20
CA ASN A 78 17.94 -12.85 2.74
C ASN A 78 17.86 -11.48 2.02
N TRP A 79 16.66 -10.93 1.86
CA TRP A 79 16.49 -9.59 1.28
C TRP A 79 16.90 -8.49 2.25
N THR A 80 17.33 -7.35 1.72
CA THR A 80 17.56 -6.15 2.54
C THR A 80 16.24 -5.57 3.04
N LYS A 81 16.31 -4.65 4.02
CA LYS A 81 15.12 -3.97 4.55
C LYS A 81 14.37 -3.20 3.45
N GLU A 82 15.10 -2.57 2.53
CA GLU A 82 14.55 -1.83 1.40
C GLU A 82 13.86 -2.77 0.41
N GLN A 83 14.44 -3.94 0.16
CA GLN A 83 13.82 -4.97 -0.68
C GLN A 83 12.56 -5.53 -0.02
N HIS A 84 12.56 -5.78 1.29
CA HIS A 84 11.36 -6.16 2.05
C HIS A 84 10.27 -5.11 1.98
N LEU A 85 10.63 -3.84 2.14
CA LEU A 85 9.68 -2.73 2.03
C LEU A 85 9.04 -2.70 0.64
N LYS A 86 9.86 -2.74 -0.42
CA LYS A 86 9.38 -2.74 -1.80
C LYS A 86 8.49 -3.95 -2.11
N GLY A 87 8.91 -5.14 -1.67
CA GLY A 87 8.09 -6.36 -1.80
C GLY A 87 6.78 -6.28 -1.02
N GLY A 88 6.77 -5.69 0.18
CA GLY A 88 5.57 -5.47 0.97
C GLY A 88 4.58 -4.51 0.30
N ILE A 89 5.08 -3.46 -0.34
CA ILE A 89 4.26 -2.53 -1.14
C ILE A 89 3.68 -3.26 -2.35
N ALA A 90 4.47 -4.06 -3.09
CA ALA A 90 3.94 -4.87 -4.19
C ALA A 90 2.86 -5.85 -3.70
N ALA A 91 3.14 -6.55 -2.59
CA ALA A 91 2.20 -7.50 -1.98
C ALA A 91 0.91 -6.84 -1.48
N TYR A 92 0.92 -5.55 -1.13
CA TYR A 92 -0.30 -4.80 -0.81
C TYR A 92 -1.28 -4.80 -1.99
N ASN A 93 -0.79 -4.60 -3.21
CA ASN A 93 -1.61 -4.59 -4.42
C ASN A 93 -1.98 -6.00 -4.89
N THR A 94 -1.02 -6.92 -4.92
CA THR A 94 -1.21 -8.21 -5.63
C THR A 94 -1.30 -9.44 -4.73
N GLY A 95 -1.14 -9.27 -3.41
CA GLY A 95 -0.96 -10.36 -2.46
C GLY A 95 0.45 -10.96 -2.49
N SER A 96 0.95 -11.39 -1.33
CA SER A 96 2.30 -11.91 -1.15
C SER A 96 2.61 -13.17 -1.97
N GLY A 97 1.60 -13.95 -2.35
CA GLY A 97 1.75 -15.15 -3.18
C GLY A 97 2.33 -14.85 -4.57
N ARG A 98 2.05 -13.66 -5.12
CA ARG A 98 2.48 -13.27 -6.47
C ARG A 98 3.85 -12.57 -6.52
N VAL A 99 4.39 -12.14 -5.38
CA VAL A 99 5.78 -11.65 -5.29
C VAL A 99 6.73 -12.85 -5.24
N ARG A 100 7.50 -13.11 -6.30
CA ARG A 100 8.34 -14.32 -6.45
C ARG A 100 9.84 -14.07 -6.38
N SER A 101 10.29 -12.89 -6.79
CA SER A 101 11.69 -12.47 -6.78
C SER A 101 11.77 -10.95 -6.67
N TYR A 102 12.96 -10.41 -6.41
CA TYR A 102 13.17 -8.97 -6.32
C TYR A 102 13.14 -8.32 -7.71
N ASP A 103 13.85 -8.91 -8.68
CA ASP A 103 13.92 -8.38 -10.06
C ASP A 103 12.54 -8.35 -10.73
N GLY A 104 11.67 -9.31 -10.39
CA GLY A 104 10.30 -9.40 -10.86
C GLY A 104 9.25 -8.94 -9.85
N VAL A 105 9.60 -8.10 -8.86
CA VAL A 105 8.73 -7.77 -7.72
C VAL A 105 7.35 -7.24 -8.13
N ASP A 106 7.29 -6.45 -9.20
CA ASP A 106 6.07 -5.85 -9.74
C ASP A 106 5.47 -6.62 -10.93
N SER A 107 6.05 -7.74 -11.34
CA SER A 107 5.61 -8.46 -12.56
C SER A 107 4.11 -8.84 -12.59
N SER A 108 3.49 -8.96 -11.40
CA SER A 108 2.07 -9.29 -11.24
C SER A 108 1.23 -8.16 -10.65
N THR A 109 1.81 -6.98 -10.38
CA THR A 109 1.06 -5.84 -9.85
C THR A 109 0.30 -5.12 -10.97
N THR A 110 -0.67 -4.29 -10.58
CA THR A 110 -1.45 -3.46 -11.50
C THR A 110 -0.50 -2.57 -12.31
N HIS A 111 -0.62 -2.59 -13.63
CA HIS A 111 0.29 -1.92 -14.58
C HIS A 111 1.77 -2.34 -14.50
N ARG A 112 2.08 -3.38 -13.73
CA ARG A 112 3.43 -3.94 -13.54
C ARG A 112 4.46 -2.96 -12.97
N ASP A 113 4.00 -1.99 -12.19
CA ASP A 113 4.85 -0.90 -11.69
C ASP A 113 4.53 -0.46 -10.25
N TYR A 114 3.58 -1.11 -9.57
CA TYR A 114 2.94 -0.56 -8.37
C TYR A 114 3.94 -0.16 -7.28
N SER A 115 4.87 -1.04 -6.91
CA SER A 115 5.84 -0.71 -5.85
C SER A 115 6.86 0.34 -6.28
N ASN A 116 7.25 0.35 -7.56
CA ASN A 116 8.15 1.35 -8.13
C ASN A 116 7.50 2.74 -8.14
N ASP A 117 6.27 2.84 -8.64
CA ASP A 117 5.53 4.09 -8.71
C ASP A 117 5.22 4.65 -7.31
N VAL A 118 4.72 3.81 -6.38
CA VAL A 118 4.51 4.21 -4.99
C VAL A 118 5.80 4.72 -4.34
N SER A 119 6.94 4.04 -4.58
CA SER A 119 8.23 4.47 -4.05
C SER A 119 8.64 5.84 -4.59
N ALA A 120 8.45 6.09 -5.88
CA ALA A 120 8.76 7.38 -6.51
C ALA A 120 7.87 8.50 -5.95
N ARG A 121 6.56 8.25 -5.81
CA ARG A 121 5.61 9.20 -5.19
C ARG A 121 5.97 9.47 -3.73
N ALA A 122 6.34 8.44 -2.96
CA ALA A 122 6.76 8.60 -1.58
C ALA A 122 8.02 9.49 -1.46
N GLN A 123 9.01 9.29 -2.33
CA GLN A 123 10.19 10.18 -2.38
C GLN A 123 9.82 11.63 -2.69
N TYR A 124 8.84 11.86 -3.56
CA TYR A 124 8.31 13.20 -3.80
C TYR A 124 7.69 13.78 -2.52
N TYR A 125 6.76 13.08 -1.87
CA TYR A 125 6.11 13.57 -0.66
C TYR A 125 7.09 13.82 0.48
N LYS A 126 8.13 12.98 0.62
CA LYS A 126 9.20 13.16 1.59
C LYS A 126 9.95 14.49 1.45
N LYS A 127 10.10 14.97 0.21
CA LYS A 127 10.71 16.29 -0.08
C LYS A 127 9.76 17.46 0.17
N HIS A 128 8.48 17.21 0.42
CA HIS A 128 7.42 18.20 0.57
C HIS A 128 6.72 18.13 1.94
N GLY A 129 7.44 17.68 2.97
CA GLY A 129 6.98 17.76 4.38
C GLY A 129 6.21 16.55 4.89
N TYR A 130 6.34 15.39 4.24
CA TYR A 130 5.81 14.10 4.71
C TYR A 130 6.91 13.12 5.13
#